data_AF-A0AAD3WZL5-F1
#
_entry.id   AF-A0AAD3WZL5-F1
#
_cell.length_a   1.000
_cell.length_b   1.000
_cell.length_c   1.000
_cell.angle_alpha   90.00
_cell.angle_beta   90.00
_cell.angle_gamma   90.00
#
_symmetry.space_group_name_H-M   'P 1'
#
loop_
_entity.id
_entity.type
_entity.pdbx_description
1 polymer ?
#
loop_
_entity_poly.entity_id
_entity_poly.type
_entity_poly.pdbx_seq_one_letter_code
_entity_poly.pdbx_strand_id
1 'polypeptide(L)'
;MYEELPGAVTDAPVETSSIPSGLFRGEGDPLLSTAVAGSTVTSFATQDGVQTLIQIPDASSPSEYRFPLDLPEGGEPVLSSDGAVMILDADGEPVSGFRAPWAVDAEGNAVPTSFRLEGQELVQVVEFNASTVFPVVADPDLGVEWWGHWVRLTRGETRTAANIIANNQGPAVLAGVACGALPGPAALGCGAAVALAYFKFVDPVNRANSAGKCVAINYPWTALSTPQIGWVGISVTTVNCTR
;
A
#
# COMPACT_ATOMS: atom_id res chain seq x y z
N MET A 1 3.21 -11.61 11.25
CA MET A 1 3.54 -10.28 11.78
C MET A 1 2.20 -9.63 12.03
N TYR A 2 1.82 -9.41 13.29
CA TYR A 2 0.53 -8.82 13.66
C TYR A 2 0.85 -7.42 14.16
N GLU A 3 0.35 -6.40 13.47
CA GLU A 3 0.32 -5.05 14.02
C GLU A 3 -0.56 -5.10 15.26
N GLU A 4 0.01 -4.83 16.43
CA GLU A 4 -0.74 -4.87 17.69
C GLU A 4 -1.50 -3.56 17.82
N LEU A 5 -2.80 -3.60 17.51
CA LEU A 5 -3.65 -2.44 17.65
C LEU A 5 -3.75 -2.04 19.13
N PRO A 6 -3.70 -0.73 19.44
CA PRO A 6 -3.82 -0.26 20.82
C PRO A 6 -5.20 -0.57 21.39
N GLY A 7 -5.28 -0.89 22.68
CA GLY A 7 -6.53 -1.07 23.40
C GLY A 7 -7.03 -2.52 23.50
N ALA A 8 -8.32 -2.69 23.82
CA ALA A 8 -8.94 -3.99 24.03
C ALA A 8 -9.75 -4.42 22.81
N VAL A 9 -9.69 -5.70 22.42
CA VAL A 9 -10.45 -6.25 21.29
C VAL A 9 -11.95 -5.98 21.44
N THR A 10 -12.60 -5.61 20.34
CA THR A 10 -14.04 -5.33 20.26
C THR A 10 -14.65 -5.94 19.00
N ASP A 11 -15.95 -6.25 19.05
CA ASP A 11 -16.75 -6.75 17.92
C ASP A 11 -17.45 -5.62 17.13
N ALA A 12 -17.18 -4.35 17.50
CA ALA A 12 -17.74 -3.17 16.86
C ALA A 12 -16.66 -2.47 16.00
N PRO A 13 -16.56 -2.78 14.69
CA PRO A 13 -15.60 -2.13 13.80
C PRO A 13 -15.98 -0.68 13.49
N VAL A 14 -15.01 0.09 12.99
CA VAL A 14 -15.25 1.42 12.41
C VAL A 14 -16.24 1.31 11.23
N GLU A 15 -17.25 2.18 11.23
CA GLU A 15 -18.20 2.31 10.13
C GLU A 15 -17.56 3.03 8.95
N THR A 16 -17.46 2.36 7.80
CA THR A 16 -16.72 2.87 6.63
C THR A 16 -17.62 3.56 5.59
N SER A 17 -18.95 3.44 5.73
CA SER A 17 -19.91 3.93 4.75
C SER A 17 -19.94 5.46 4.58
N SER A 18 -19.49 6.21 5.59
CA SER A 18 -19.41 7.67 5.59
C SER A 18 -18.07 8.21 5.10
N ILE A 19 -17.08 7.35 4.84
CA ILE A 19 -15.75 7.78 4.42
C ILE A 19 -15.79 8.17 2.93
N PRO A 20 -15.30 9.35 2.54
CA PRO A 20 -15.24 9.77 1.15
C PRO A 20 -14.55 8.75 0.23
N SER A 21 -15.07 8.62 -1.00
CA SER A 21 -14.51 7.69 -1.98
C SER A 21 -13.06 8.05 -2.32
N GLY A 22 -12.18 7.04 -2.28
CA GLY A 22 -10.75 7.18 -2.51
C GLY A 22 -9.89 7.31 -1.26
N LEU A 23 -10.49 7.50 -0.08
CA LEU A 23 -9.77 7.49 1.21
C LEU A 23 -9.73 6.09 1.83
N PHE A 24 -10.86 5.38 1.82
CA PHE A 24 -10.92 3.99 2.27
C PHE A 24 -10.47 3.03 1.16
N ARG A 25 -9.46 2.21 1.45
CA ARG A 25 -8.85 1.22 0.54
C ARG A 25 -9.02 -0.23 1.04
N GLY A 26 -9.72 -0.43 2.15
CA GLY A 26 -9.97 -1.75 2.72
C GLY A 26 -10.76 -2.67 1.78
N GLU A 27 -10.40 -3.94 1.77
CA GLU A 27 -11.05 -5.02 1.03
C GLU A 27 -11.54 -6.10 2.01
N GLY A 28 -12.80 -6.53 1.83
CA GLY A 28 -13.40 -7.59 2.65
C GLY A 28 -13.80 -7.14 4.05
N ASP A 29 -13.87 -8.11 4.97
CA ASP A 29 -14.28 -7.90 6.35
C ASP A 29 -13.12 -7.32 7.20
N PRO A 30 -13.42 -6.61 8.31
CA PRO A 30 -12.42 -6.18 9.29
C PRO A 30 -11.49 -7.32 9.73
N LEU A 31 -10.18 -7.05 9.81
CA LEU A 31 -9.19 -8.01 10.31
C LEU A 31 -9.18 -8.08 11.84
N LEU A 32 -9.19 -6.92 12.48
CA LEU A 32 -9.18 -6.76 13.93
C LEU A 32 -9.77 -5.39 14.27
N SER A 33 -10.54 -5.34 15.37
CA SER A 33 -10.98 -4.08 15.96
C SER A 33 -10.62 -4.03 17.44
N THR A 34 -10.18 -2.87 17.90
CA THR A 34 -9.92 -2.58 19.31
C THR A 34 -10.61 -1.27 19.73
N ALA A 35 -10.83 -1.14 21.04
CA ALA A 35 -11.30 0.08 21.65
C ALA A 35 -10.20 0.65 22.55
N VAL A 36 -9.83 1.91 22.34
CA VAL A 36 -8.81 2.63 23.11
C VAL A 36 -9.30 4.03 23.45
N ALA A 37 -9.37 4.33 24.75
CA ALA A 37 -9.73 5.65 25.25
C ALA A 37 -11.01 6.27 24.63
N GLY A 38 -12.03 5.44 24.38
CA GLY A 38 -13.30 5.83 23.76
C GLY A 38 -13.33 5.71 22.24
N SER A 39 -12.18 5.69 21.58
CA SER A 39 -12.05 5.52 20.14
C SER A 39 -12.07 4.05 19.72
N THR A 40 -12.61 3.78 18.54
CA THR A 40 -12.53 2.48 17.89
C THR A 40 -11.40 2.50 16.88
N VAL A 41 -10.57 1.47 16.85
CA VAL A 41 -9.50 1.29 15.87
C VAL A 41 -9.74 -0.02 15.14
N THR A 42 -9.80 0.01 13.82
CA THR A 42 -10.07 -1.18 13.01
C THR A 42 -9.10 -1.29 11.85
N SER A 43 -8.45 -2.44 11.70
CA SER A 43 -7.60 -2.75 10.56
C SER A 43 -8.36 -3.49 9.47
N PHE A 44 -8.12 -3.11 8.22
CA PHE A 44 -8.64 -3.74 7.01
C PHE A 44 -7.48 -4.14 6.11
N ALA A 45 -7.57 -5.31 5.48
CA ALA A 45 -6.63 -5.65 4.42
C ALA A 45 -6.83 -4.69 3.24
N THR A 46 -5.77 -4.28 2.57
CA THR A 46 -5.86 -3.58 1.28
C THR A 46 -5.23 -4.44 0.19
N GLN A 47 -5.28 -3.97 -1.06
CA GLN A 47 -4.59 -4.63 -2.18
C GLN A 47 -3.09 -4.85 -1.93
N ASP A 48 -2.48 -4.02 -1.08
CA ASP A 48 -1.04 -3.84 -0.97
C ASP A 48 -0.56 -3.64 0.48
N GLY A 49 -1.40 -3.93 1.48
CA GLY A 49 -1.04 -3.64 2.86
C GLY A 49 -2.22 -3.74 3.82
N VAL A 50 -2.21 -2.88 4.83
CA VAL A 50 -3.24 -2.79 5.85
C VAL A 50 -3.59 -1.32 6.03
N GLN A 51 -4.87 -1.00 5.95
CA GLN A 51 -5.38 0.29 6.35
C GLN A 51 -5.99 0.18 7.73
N THR A 52 -5.46 0.93 8.67
CA THR A 52 -6.04 1.05 10.01
C THR A 52 -6.86 2.33 10.06
N LEU A 53 -8.11 2.23 10.51
CA LEU A 53 -8.98 3.38 10.70
C LEU A 53 -9.20 3.63 12.17
N ILE A 54 -9.16 4.89 12.57
CA ILE A 54 -9.41 5.36 13.93
C ILE A 54 -10.70 6.18 13.89
N GLN A 55 -11.75 5.71 14.55
CA GLN A 55 -12.98 6.48 14.76
C GLN A 55 -12.93 7.15 16.13
N ILE A 56 -12.80 8.48 16.12
CA ILE A 56 -12.74 9.36 17.28
C ILE A 56 -14.16 9.87 17.54
N PRO A 57 -14.84 9.47 18.63
CA PRO A 57 -16.27 9.73 18.80
C PRO A 57 -16.61 11.17 19.20
N ASP A 58 -15.70 11.89 19.87
CA ASP A 58 -15.94 13.24 20.36
C ASP A 58 -14.64 13.97 20.76
N ALA A 59 -14.77 15.26 21.06
CA ALA A 59 -13.64 16.15 21.43
C ALA A 59 -12.98 15.83 22.78
N SER A 60 -13.54 14.92 23.58
CA SER A 60 -12.91 14.46 24.83
C SER A 60 -11.96 13.27 24.62
N SER A 61 -12.02 12.67 23.43
CA SER A 61 -11.13 11.58 23.03
C SER A 61 -9.71 12.09 22.76
N PRO A 62 -8.68 11.21 22.81
CA PRO A 62 -7.32 11.61 22.48
C PRO A 62 -7.22 12.20 21.06
N SER A 63 -6.35 13.19 20.92
CA SER A 63 -5.92 13.73 19.62
C SER A 63 -4.65 13.07 19.08
N GLU A 64 -4.03 12.17 19.86
CA GLU A 64 -2.83 11.44 19.46
C GLU A 64 -3.08 9.93 19.59
N TYR A 65 -2.69 9.18 18.56
CA TYR A 65 -2.76 7.72 18.52
C TYR A 65 -1.40 7.15 18.17
N ARG A 66 -1.01 6.10 18.90
CA ARG A 66 0.35 5.55 18.88
C ARG A 66 0.32 4.13 18.36
N PHE A 67 1.19 3.85 17.41
CA PHE A 67 1.34 2.56 16.75
C PHE A 67 2.80 2.12 16.90
N PRO A 68 3.08 1.08 17.71
CA PRO A 68 4.41 0.49 17.77
C PRO A 68 4.81 -0.02 16.39
N LEU A 69 6.03 0.31 15.96
CA LEU A 69 6.58 -0.13 14.70
C LEU A 69 7.38 -1.42 14.90
N ASP A 70 7.05 -2.45 14.14
CA ASP A 70 7.89 -3.65 14.00
C ASP A 70 8.94 -3.38 12.93
N LEU A 71 10.11 -2.90 13.36
CA LEU A 71 11.21 -2.54 12.48
C LEU A 71 12.09 -3.76 12.18
N PRO A 72 12.65 -3.89 10.96
CA PRO A 72 13.67 -4.89 10.70
C PRO A 72 14.89 -4.64 11.58
N GLU A 73 15.70 -5.68 11.82
CA GLU A 73 16.92 -5.54 12.61
C GLU A 73 17.85 -4.48 11.99
N GLY A 74 18.19 -3.46 12.79
CA GLY A 74 19.01 -2.33 12.36
C GLY A 74 18.29 -1.30 11.48
N GLY A 75 16.99 -1.47 11.24
CA GLY A 75 16.18 -0.52 10.48
C GLY A 75 15.72 0.70 11.27
N GLU A 76 15.23 1.70 10.53
CA GLU A 76 14.75 2.96 11.10
C GLU A 76 13.54 3.53 10.34
N PRO A 77 12.62 4.21 11.04
CA PRO A 77 11.57 4.99 10.41
C PRO A 77 12.07 6.39 10.03
N VAL A 78 11.68 6.88 8.86
CA VAL A 78 12.02 8.21 8.35
C VAL A 78 10.76 8.93 7.90
N LEU A 79 10.55 10.15 8.42
CA LEU A 79 9.45 11.02 8.01
C LEU A 79 9.82 11.77 6.71
N SER A 80 8.98 11.63 5.69
CA SER A 80 9.13 12.28 4.38
C SER A 80 8.57 13.70 4.37
N SER A 81 8.99 14.51 3.40
CA SER A 81 8.54 15.91 3.26
C SER A 81 7.05 16.06 2.91
N ASP A 82 6.43 15.01 2.38
CA ASP A 82 5.01 14.94 2.05
C ASP A 82 4.15 14.40 3.21
N GLY A 83 4.76 14.12 4.37
CA GLY A 83 4.09 13.63 5.57
C GLY A 83 3.94 12.11 5.65
N ALA A 84 4.40 11.36 4.63
CA ALA A 84 4.49 9.90 4.69
C ALA A 84 5.63 9.45 5.62
N VAL A 85 5.60 8.20 6.08
CA VAL A 85 6.70 7.56 6.83
C VAL A 85 7.24 6.37 6.06
N MET A 86 8.56 6.31 5.91
CA MET A 86 9.29 5.20 5.30
C MET A 86 9.97 4.36 6.38
N ILE A 87 10.00 3.03 6.24
CA ILE A 87 10.68 2.11 7.17
C ILE A 87 11.87 1.49 6.46
N LEU A 88 13.07 2.00 6.73
CA LEU A 88 14.31 1.55 6.10
C LEU A 88 14.89 0.33 6.83
N ASP A 89 15.63 -0.52 6.13
CA ASP A 89 16.48 -1.55 6.73
C ASP A 89 17.87 -1.01 7.14
N ALA A 90 18.73 -1.90 7.63
CA ALA A 90 20.07 -1.57 8.09
C ALA A 90 21.01 -1.00 7.00
N ASP A 91 20.71 -1.24 5.72
CA ASP A 91 21.46 -0.71 4.59
C ASP A 91 20.93 0.66 4.13
N GLY A 92 19.88 1.17 4.79
CA GLY A 92 19.18 2.39 4.42
C GLY A 92 18.21 2.17 3.25
N GLU A 93 17.94 0.92 2.90
CA GLU A 93 17.04 0.60 1.80
C GLU A 93 15.60 0.50 2.29
N PRO A 94 14.68 1.01 1.48
CA PRO A 94 13.27 0.83 1.71
C PRO A 94 12.73 -0.63 1.97
N VAL A 95 12.24 -1.02 3.19
CA VAL A 95 11.31 -2.20 3.41
C VAL A 95 9.74 -2.07 3.62
N SER A 96 9.17 -1.04 4.28
CA SER A 96 7.72 -0.69 4.26
C SER A 96 7.42 0.82 4.44
N GLY A 97 6.15 1.26 4.46
CA GLY A 97 5.83 2.65 4.80
C GLY A 97 4.36 2.98 5.06
N PHE A 98 4.10 4.11 5.70
CA PHE A 98 2.77 4.68 5.89
C PHE A 98 2.56 5.81 4.90
N ARG A 99 1.43 5.79 4.18
CA ARG A 99 1.04 6.91 3.31
C ARG A 99 0.77 8.16 4.13
N ALA A 100 0.87 9.32 3.49
CA ALA A 100 0.54 10.59 4.13
C ALA A 100 -0.85 10.50 4.81
N PRO A 101 -0.96 10.90 6.09
CA PRO A 101 -2.17 10.69 6.86
C PRO A 101 -3.30 11.58 6.34
N TRP A 102 -4.52 11.09 6.50
CA TRP A 102 -5.72 11.90 6.34
C TRP A 102 -6.64 11.72 7.56
N ALA A 103 -7.46 12.74 7.79
CA ALA A 103 -8.56 12.68 8.73
C ALA A 103 -9.76 13.44 8.16
N VAL A 104 -10.96 12.93 8.38
CA VAL A 104 -12.21 13.55 7.94
C VAL A 104 -13.23 13.54 9.07
N ASP A 105 -14.01 14.61 9.14
CA ASP A 105 -15.11 14.73 10.09
C ASP A 105 -16.39 14.04 9.56
N ALA A 106 -17.46 14.02 10.35
CA ALA A 106 -18.71 13.34 9.99
C ALA A 106 -19.47 13.99 8.82
N GLU A 107 -19.10 15.22 8.43
CA GLU A 107 -19.62 15.89 7.24
C GLU A 107 -18.71 15.67 6.01
N GLY A 108 -17.61 14.94 6.18
CA GLY A 108 -16.62 14.67 5.14
C GLY A 108 -15.61 15.81 4.94
N ASN A 109 -15.57 16.80 5.83
CA ASN A 109 -14.58 17.86 5.77
C ASN A 109 -13.21 17.35 6.26
N ALA A 110 -12.14 17.78 5.60
CA ALA A 110 -10.79 17.44 6.03
C ALA A 110 -10.47 18.04 7.41
N VAL A 111 -9.96 17.21 8.31
CA VAL A 111 -9.40 17.61 9.60
C VAL A 111 -7.88 17.57 9.50
N PRO A 112 -7.13 18.61 9.91
CA PRO A 112 -5.68 18.56 9.86
C PRO A 112 -5.13 17.40 10.68
N THR A 113 -4.19 16.66 10.08
CA THR A 113 -3.51 15.54 10.73
C THR A 113 -2.07 15.44 10.25
N SER A 114 -1.20 14.89 11.08
CA SER A 114 0.20 14.67 10.74
C SER A 114 0.76 13.45 11.46
N PHE A 115 1.83 12.88 10.90
CA PHE A 115 2.65 11.89 11.59
C PHE A 115 3.84 12.54 12.29
N ARG A 116 4.25 11.90 13.37
CA ARG A 116 5.47 12.18 14.10
C ARG A 116 6.07 10.86 14.57
N LEU A 117 7.39 10.79 14.58
CA LEU A 117 8.14 9.62 15.06
C LEU A 117 8.60 9.87 16.49
N GLU A 118 8.33 8.93 17.38
CA GLU A 118 8.84 8.91 18.75
C GLU A 118 9.54 7.57 19.02
N GLY A 119 10.86 7.52 18.84
CA GLY A 119 11.62 6.28 18.95
C GLY A 119 11.16 5.27 17.89
N GLN A 120 10.56 4.17 18.33
CA GLN A 120 10.01 3.11 17.46
C GLN A 120 8.47 3.16 17.39
N GLU A 121 7.87 4.32 17.65
CA GLU A 121 6.43 4.53 17.52
C GLU A 121 6.12 5.52 16.39
N LEU A 122 5.11 5.16 15.59
CA LEU A 122 4.39 6.12 14.77
C LEU A 122 3.30 6.77 15.60
N VAL A 123 3.33 8.09 15.69
CA VAL A 123 2.29 8.90 16.35
C VAL A 123 1.52 9.65 15.29
N GLN A 124 0.23 9.38 15.16
CA GLN A 124 -0.67 10.22 14.38
C GLN A 124 -1.34 11.24 15.28
N VAL A 125 -1.21 12.52 14.91
CA VAL A 125 -1.87 13.65 15.57
C VAL A 125 -3.05 14.10 14.72
N VAL A 126 -4.22 14.29 15.33
CA VAL A 126 -5.44 14.77 14.67
C VAL A 126 -5.89 16.06 15.36
N GLU A 127 -5.89 17.18 14.63
CA GLU A 127 -6.11 18.52 15.17
C GLU A 127 -7.56 18.97 14.96
N PHE A 128 -8.47 18.45 15.78
CA PHE A 128 -9.86 18.90 15.79
C PHE A 128 -10.03 20.23 16.55
N ASN A 129 -11.06 20.99 16.19
CA ASN A 129 -11.38 22.29 16.77
C ASN A 129 -12.90 22.44 17.02
N ALA A 130 -13.35 23.63 17.43
CA ALA A 130 -14.75 23.88 17.76
C ALA A 130 -15.74 23.72 16.59
N SER A 131 -15.25 23.69 15.35
CA SER A 131 -16.06 23.44 14.14
C SER A 131 -16.01 22.00 13.65
N THR A 132 -15.20 21.12 14.25
CA THR A 132 -15.12 19.72 13.85
C THR A 132 -16.39 18.96 14.23
N VAL A 133 -16.99 18.27 13.25
CA VAL A 133 -18.19 17.46 13.47
C VAL A 133 -17.82 16.00 13.70
N PHE A 134 -18.15 15.46 14.86
CA PHE A 134 -17.79 14.09 15.22
C PHE A 134 -18.84 13.06 14.76
N PRO A 135 -18.48 11.77 14.54
CA PRO A 135 -17.13 11.22 14.72
C PRO A 135 -16.14 11.66 13.64
N VAL A 136 -14.88 11.81 14.03
CA VAL A 136 -13.76 11.98 13.09
C VAL A 136 -13.20 10.60 12.77
N VAL A 137 -12.93 10.33 11.50
CA VAL A 137 -12.20 9.14 11.07
C VAL A 137 -10.81 9.56 10.59
N ALA A 138 -9.77 8.91 11.12
CA ALA A 138 -8.38 9.15 10.77
C ALA A 138 -7.68 7.86 10.32
N ASP A 139 -6.65 8.02 9.49
CA ASP A 139 -5.95 6.93 8.82
C ASP A 139 -4.46 6.93 9.11
N PRO A 140 -3.96 5.80 9.62
CA PRO A 140 -2.69 5.29 9.16
C PRO A 140 -2.89 4.11 8.19
N ASP A 141 -2.55 4.34 6.92
CA ASP A 141 -2.51 3.34 5.86
C ASP A 141 -1.08 2.84 5.66
N LEU A 142 -0.81 1.68 6.26
CA LEU A 142 0.42 0.91 6.07
C LEU A 142 0.37 0.26 4.68
N GLY A 143 0.93 0.96 3.70
CA GLY A 143 1.07 0.48 2.33
C GLY A 143 2.45 -0.07 2.03
N VAL A 144 2.54 -1.09 1.18
CA VAL A 144 3.82 -1.49 0.57
C VAL A 144 4.13 -0.71 -0.71
N GLU A 145 3.35 0.32 -1.04
CA GLU A 145 3.59 1.21 -2.19
C GLU A 145 4.66 2.26 -1.92
N TRP A 146 5.92 1.86 -2.05
CA TRP A 146 7.03 2.81 -2.01
C TRP A 146 8.25 2.27 -2.80
N TRP A 147 7.85 1.62 -3.90
CA TRP A 147 8.43 1.54 -5.25
C TRP A 147 9.47 0.49 -5.65
N GLY A 148 10.00 -0.38 -4.77
CA GLY A 148 10.80 -1.56 -5.15
C GLY A 148 11.66 -1.38 -6.43
N HIS A 149 11.53 -2.26 -7.43
CA HIS A 149 12.13 -2.04 -8.75
C HIS A 149 11.04 -1.86 -9.81
N TRP A 150 11.27 -1.04 -10.83
CA TRP A 150 10.39 -0.98 -12.00
C TRP A 150 11.19 -1.08 -13.29
N VAL A 151 10.66 -1.84 -14.24
CA VAL A 151 11.31 -2.06 -15.54
C VAL A 151 10.41 -1.59 -16.65
N ARG A 152 10.92 -0.64 -17.43
CA ARG A 152 10.24 -0.11 -18.60
C ARG A 152 10.51 -1.00 -19.80
N LEU A 153 9.45 -1.50 -20.41
CA LEU A 153 9.56 -2.16 -21.69
C LEU A 153 9.66 -1.14 -22.81
N THR A 154 10.50 -1.43 -23.80
CA THR A 154 10.51 -0.74 -25.09
C THR A 154 9.20 -0.96 -25.83
N ARG A 155 9.00 -0.21 -26.92
CA ARG A 155 7.83 -0.41 -27.80
C ARG A 155 7.82 -1.81 -28.41
N GLY A 156 8.99 -2.34 -28.75
CA GLY A 156 9.16 -3.70 -29.27
C GLY A 156 8.75 -4.75 -28.24
N GLU A 157 9.27 -4.65 -27.01
CA GLU A 157 8.96 -5.57 -25.92
C GLU A 157 7.49 -5.50 -25.47
N THR A 158 6.92 -4.29 -25.41
CA THR A 158 5.48 -4.10 -25.13
C THR A 158 4.62 -4.80 -26.19
N ARG A 159 5.00 -4.69 -27.48
CA ARG A 159 4.31 -5.38 -28.58
C ARG A 159 4.47 -6.89 -28.48
N THR A 160 5.65 -7.38 -28.12
CA THR A 160 5.91 -8.80 -27.88
C THR A 160 5.03 -9.34 -26.75
N ALA A 161 4.93 -8.62 -25.62
CA ALA A 161 4.04 -8.98 -24.52
C ALA A 161 2.56 -9.05 -24.96
N ALA A 162 2.10 -8.04 -25.72
CA ALA A 162 0.73 -8.03 -26.26
C ALA A 162 0.47 -9.19 -27.24
N ASN A 163 1.45 -9.54 -28.07
CA ASN A 163 1.34 -10.69 -28.97
C ASN A 163 1.27 -12.03 -28.21
N ILE A 164 2.03 -12.18 -27.12
CA ILE A 164 1.99 -13.37 -26.26
C ILE A 164 0.59 -13.54 -25.66
N ILE A 165 0.02 -12.44 -25.13
CA ILE A 165 -1.34 -12.40 -24.58
C ILE A 165 -2.38 -12.73 -25.67
N ALA A 166 -2.31 -12.07 -26.84
CA ALA A 166 -3.28 -12.24 -27.91
C ALA A 166 -3.27 -13.64 -28.54
N ASN A 167 -2.12 -14.33 -28.56
CA ASN A 167 -1.99 -15.67 -29.11
C ASN A 167 -2.15 -16.78 -28.05
N ASN A 168 -2.57 -16.44 -26.83
CA ASN A 168 -2.79 -17.37 -25.72
C ASN A 168 -1.60 -18.32 -25.47
N GLN A 169 -0.37 -17.82 -25.63
CA GLN A 169 0.85 -18.62 -25.47
C GLN A 169 1.14 -18.98 -24.00
N GLY A 170 0.29 -18.51 -23.09
CA GLY A 170 0.23 -18.95 -21.71
C GLY A 170 1.08 -18.10 -20.75
N PRO A 171 0.76 -18.17 -19.44
CA PRO A 171 1.40 -17.38 -18.40
C PRO A 171 2.93 -17.57 -18.30
N ALA A 172 3.42 -18.78 -18.61
CA ALA A 172 4.85 -19.11 -18.56
C ALA A 172 5.69 -18.36 -19.60
N VAL A 173 5.12 -18.05 -20.77
CA VAL A 173 5.82 -17.30 -21.83
C VAL A 173 5.88 -15.81 -21.51
N LEU A 174 4.80 -15.25 -20.94
CA LEU A 174 4.78 -13.86 -20.48
C LEU A 174 5.73 -13.65 -19.30
N ALA A 175 5.89 -14.66 -18.45
CA ALA A 175 6.88 -14.64 -17.39
C ALA A 175 8.31 -14.47 -17.92
N GLY A 176 8.65 -14.97 -19.10
CA GLY A 176 9.96 -14.70 -19.72
C GLY A 176 10.22 -13.20 -19.96
N VAL A 177 9.19 -12.43 -20.33
CA VAL A 177 9.27 -10.98 -20.55
C VAL A 177 9.39 -10.22 -19.23
N ALA A 178 8.58 -10.60 -18.23
CA ALA A 178 8.62 -9.96 -16.92
C ALA A 178 9.86 -10.35 -16.11
N CYS A 179 10.34 -11.58 -16.20
CA CYS A 179 11.45 -12.07 -15.39
C CYS A 179 12.81 -11.82 -16.03
N GLY A 180 12.90 -11.76 -17.36
CA GLY A 180 14.14 -11.39 -18.07
C GLY A 180 14.55 -9.93 -17.86
N ALA A 181 13.63 -9.12 -17.35
CA ALA A 181 13.82 -7.71 -17.01
C ALA A 181 14.47 -7.49 -15.63
N LEU A 182 14.56 -8.53 -14.77
CA LEU A 182 15.08 -8.43 -13.39
C LEU A 182 16.58 -8.76 -13.31
N PRO A 183 17.38 -8.01 -12.52
CA PRO A 183 18.79 -8.35 -12.25
C PRO A 183 18.94 -9.43 -11.16
N GLY A 184 19.98 -10.26 -11.26
CA GLY A 184 20.47 -11.09 -10.15
C GLY A 184 19.48 -12.19 -9.66
N PRO A 185 19.55 -12.58 -8.37
CA PRO A 185 18.79 -13.71 -7.83
C PRO A 185 17.25 -13.50 -7.81
N ALA A 186 16.76 -12.28 -8.05
CA ALA A 186 15.32 -11.98 -8.18
C ALA A 186 14.63 -12.70 -9.37
N ALA A 187 15.40 -13.20 -10.35
CA ALA A 187 14.87 -14.02 -11.43
C ALA A 187 14.40 -15.41 -10.95
N LEU A 188 14.88 -15.88 -9.79
CA LEU A 188 14.49 -17.16 -9.20
C LEU A 188 13.09 -17.04 -8.57
N GLY A 189 12.13 -17.86 -9.03
CA GLY A 189 10.75 -17.86 -8.52
C GLY A 189 9.79 -16.92 -9.27
N CYS A 190 10.30 -15.94 -10.02
CA CYS A 190 9.50 -15.00 -10.81
C CYS A 190 8.56 -15.69 -11.83
N GLY A 191 8.99 -16.82 -12.41
CA GLY A 191 8.23 -17.57 -13.41
C GLY A 191 6.85 -18.02 -12.92
N ALA A 192 6.79 -18.65 -11.74
CA ALA A 192 5.56 -19.15 -11.15
C ALA A 192 4.66 -18.00 -10.64
N ALA A 193 5.29 -16.95 -10.15
CA ALA A 193 4.59 -15.79 -9.63
C ALA A 193 3.91 -14.94 -10.70
N VAL A 194 4.60 -14.62 -11.80
CA VAL A 194 4.00 -13.93 -12.95
C VAL A 194 2.88 -14.78 -13.57
N ALA A 195 3.00 -16.12 -13.49
CA ALA A 195 1.93 -17.00 -13.91
C ALA A 195 0.65 -16.87 -13.06
N LEU A 196 0.80 -16.70 -11.74
CA LEU A 196 -0.32 -16.46 -10.82
C LEU A 196 -0.89 -15.05 -10.95
N ALA A 197 -0.04 -14.05 -11.22
CA ALA A 197 -0.42 -12.65 -11.40
C ALA A 197 -0.79 -12.29 -12.86
N TYR A 198 -0.88 -13.26 -13.78
CA TYR A 198 -1.02 -13.06 -15.23
C TYR A 198 -2.16 -12.09 -15.60
N PHE A 199 -3.30 -12.19 -14.93
CA PHE A 199 -4.47 -11.34 -15.16
C PHE A 199 -4.16 -9.84 -14.97
N LYS A 200 -3.22 -9.49 -14.08
CA LYS A 200 -2.79 -8.10 -13.83
C LYS A 200 -2.01 -7.49 -15.01
N PHE A 201 -1.49 -8.31 -15.92
CA PHE A 201 -0.73 -7.86 -17.08
C PHE A 201 -1.63 -7.63 -18.31
N VAL A 202 -2.73 -8.37 -18.44
CA VAL A 202 -3.54 -8.43 -19.66
C VAL A 202 -4.06 -7.05 -20.09
N ASP A 203 -4.83 -6.39 -19.23
CA ASP A 203 -5.49 -5.13 -19.59
C ASP A 203 -4.51 -3.96 -19.74
N PRO A 204 -3.52 -3.75 -18.84
CA PRO A 204 -2.54 -2.68 -19.02
C PRO A 204 -1.70 -2.86 -20.29
N VAL A 205 -1.24 -4.08 -20.60
CA VAL A 205 -0.43 -4.35 -21.80
C VAL A 205 -1.23 -4.13 -23.08
N ASN A 206 -2.47 -4.63 -23.15
CA ASN A 206 -3.33 -4.43 -24.32
C ASN A 206 -3.66 -2.96 -24.54
N ARG A 207 -4.00 -2.22 -23.48
CA ARG A 207 -4.28 -0.77 -23.53
C ARG A 207 -3.05 0.04 -23.95
N ALA A 208 -1.88 -0.25 -23.38
CA ALA A 208 -0.65 0.41 -23.77
C ALA A 208 -0.32 0.13 -25.24
N ASN A 209 -0.46 -1.12 -25.68
CA ASN A 209 -0.11 -1.50 -27.04
C ASN A 209 -1.02 -0.85 -28.10
N SER A 210 -2.34 -0.82 -27.86
CA SER A 210 -3.31 -0.19 -28.77
C SER A 210 -3.14 1.33 -28.82
N ALA A 211 -2.75 1.96 -27.70
CA ALA A 211 -2.50 3.39 -27.62
C ALA A 211 -1.12 3.85 -28.17
N GLY A 212 -0.31 2.92 -28.71
CA GLY A 212 1.05 3.25 -29.15
C GLY A 212 2.01 3.60 -28.00
N LYS A 213 1.66 3.21 -26.77
CA LYS A 213 2.39 3.44 -25.53
C LYS A 213 3.23 2.21 -25.16
N CYS A 214 3.95 2.34 -24.06
CA CYS A 214 4.82 1.32 -23.49
C CYS A 214 4.29 0.95 -22.10
N VAL A 215 4.78 -0.16 -21.54
CA VAL A 215 4.45 -0.54 -20.15
C VAL A 215 5.67 -0.46 -19.24
N ALA A 216 5.43 -0.14 -17.98
CA ALA A 216 6.35 -0.36 -16.89
C ALA A 216 5.80 -1.48 -16.01
N ILE A 217 6.63 -2.48 -15.72
CA ILE A 217 6.33 -3.53 -14.75
C ILE A 217 6.89 -3.08 -13.41
N ASN A 218 6.05 -3.06 -12.37
CA ASN A 218 6.41 -2.63 -11.04
C ASN A 218 6.52 -3.84 -10.12
N TYR A 219 7.69 -4.00 -9.51
CA TYR A 219 8.00 -5.05 -8.55
C TYR A 219 8.11 -4.38 -7.17
N PRO A 220 7.15 -4.58 -6.27
CA PRO A 220 7.31 -4.08 -4.90
C PRO A 220 8.52 -4.77 -4.27
N TRP A 221 9.18 -4.12 -3.31
CA TRP A 221 10.34 -4.71 -2.62
C TRP A 221 10.01 -6.07 -1.99
N THR A 222 8.78 -6.25 -1.51
CA THR A 222 8.27 -7.54 -1.02
C THR A 222 8.37 -8.66 -2.05
N ALA A 223 8.19 -8.38 -3.35
CA ALA A 223 8.37 -9.37 -4.41
C ALA A 223 9.84 -9.83 -4.54
N LEU A 224 10.78 -8.99 -4.11
CA LEU A 224 12.22 -9.21 -4.24
C LEU A 224 12.82 -9.79 -2.94
N SER A 225 12.30 -9.41 -1.77
CA SER A 225 12.79 -9.85 -0.46
C SER A 225 12.01 -11.03 0.15
N THR A 226 10.72 -11.18 -0.18
CA THR A 226 9.83 -12.25 0.33
C THR A 226 9.02 -12.90 -0.80
N PRO A 227 9.68 -13.62 -1.72
CA PRO A 227 9.10 -14.15 -2.96
C PRO A 227 8.02 -15.22 -2.77
N GLN A 228 7.70 -15.64 -1.55
CA GLN A 228 6.54 -16.48 -1.26
C GLN A 228 5.20 -15.72 -1.25
N ILE A 229 5.21 -14.41 -0.96
CA ILE A 229 3.99 -13.60 -0.76
C ILE A 229 4.03 -12.31 -1.58
N GLY A 230 5.20 -11.69 -1.76
CA GLY A 230 5.31 -10.36 -2.35
C GLY A 230 4.91 -10.21 -3.81
N TRP A 231 4.80 -11.31 -4.56
CA TRP A 231 4.36 -11.28 -5.95
C TRP A 231 2.90 -10.86 -6.15
N VAL A 232 2.09 -10.95 -5.10
CA VAL A 232 0.70 -10.46 -5.13
C VAL A 232 0.69 -8.94 -5.38
N GLY A 233 1.73 -8.21 -4.97
CA GLY A 233 1.82 -6.77 -5.16
C GLY A 233 2.38 -6.31 -6.53
N ILE A 234 2.71 -7.22 -7.46
CA ILE A 234 3.14 -6.81 -8.81
C ILE A 234 2.01 -6.09 -9.55
N SER A 235 2.38 -5.02 -10.25
CA SER A 235 1.47 -4.28 -11.12
C SER A 235 2.12 -3.89 -12.45
N VAL A 236 1.28 -3.57 -13.44
CA VAL A 236 1.72 -3.06 -14.74
C VAL A 236 1.04 -1.74 -15.02
N THR A 237 1.82 -0.74 -15.39
CA THR A 237 1.33 0.62 -15.67
C THR A 237 1.64 1.03 -17.10
N THR A 238 0.71 1.79 -17.69
CA THR A 238 0.91 2.38 -19.01
C THR A 238 1.76 3.63 -18.89
N VAL A 239 2.85 3.70 -19.66
CA VAL A 239 3.79 4.83 -19.68
C VAL A 239 4.01 5.30 -21.12
N ASN A 240 4.48 6.54 -21.29
CA ASN A 240 4.94 6.99 -22.61
C ASN A 240 6.06 6.07 -23.13
N CYS A 241 6.31 5.98 -24.44
CA CYS A 241 7.55 5.35 -24.89
C CYS A 241 8.67 6.38 -24.84
N THR A 242 9.83 6.01 -24.31
CA THR A 242 11.08 6.75 -24.50
C THR A 242 11.67 6.38 -25.86
N ARG A 243 12.42 7.29 -26.46
CA ARG A 243 13.16 7.02 -27.70
C ARG A 243 14.31 6.06 -27.44
#